data_AF-A0A8H8D9E1-F1
#
_entry.id   AF-A0A8H8D9E1-F1
#
_cell.length_a   1.000
_cell.length_b   1.000
_cell.length_c   1.000
_cell.angle_alpha   90.00
_cell.angle_beta   90.00
_cell.angle_gamma   90.00
#
_symmetry.space_group_name_H-M   'P 1'
#
loop_
_entity.id
_entity.type
_entity.pdbx_description
1 polymer ?
#
loop_
_entity_poly.entity_id
_entity_poly.type
_entity_poly.pdbx_seq_one_letter_code
_entity_poly.pdbx_strand_id
1 'polypeptide(L)'
;MRSLFYVLFLVSCVVATGSTILTDTNGAICQWVEANPNKGDSYVKLLVDDTIADYKIPGLIFNFYDVANFSSVLMVQRYDALYAENKTDLYPRMLDGDRKFIVDAAEGQSINKSKFWTGVIDKEITFPVTESGFYCAYIAPDPIKIPNFELPVYYRDYYGSLGDHDYLYEEFPSEWFRRTTGFLLVTGIIKSLSVGWDYPIECIWFLLTLKFYFDTKKKISAVPDIEYRKQLRSAFRKTTLAIWVIPIIVNSVFPFVFGGLATYIANQDIPETDGPFATRPILYQSYFAMESDEWVEIYGILGQVLCEWMVKVLTIGAIYWIWVRSNTKQKRNQKIE
;
A
#
# COMPACT_ATOMS: atom_id res chain seq x y z
N MET A 1 34.44 26.23 -8.83
CA MET A 1 33.18 25.59 -9.27
C MET A 1 33.11 24.13 -8.80
N ARG A 2 32.98 23.89 -7.48
CA ARG A 2 32.86 22.53 -6.91
C ARG A 2 32.13 22.48 -5.56
N SER A 3 31.43 23.54 -5.16
CA SER A 3 30.91 23.69 -3.79
C SER A 3 29.47 24.24 -3.71
N LEU A 4 28.64 23.99 -4.74
CA LEU A 4 27.28 24.57 -4.80
C LEU A 4 26.15 23.55 -4.95
N PHE A 5 26.45 22.26 -4.83
CA PHE A 5 25.46 21.18 -5.05
C PHE A 5 25.03 20.43 -3.78
N TYR A 6 25.50 20.82 -2.58
CA TYR A 6 25.26 20.08 -1.34
C TYR A 6 24.31 20.73 -0.32
N VAL A 7 23.66 21.86 -0.64
CA VAL A 7 22.92 22.66 0.36
C VAL A 7 21.43 22.86 0.05
N LEU A 8 20.84 22.18 -0.95
CA LEU A 8 19.47 22.49 -1.39
C LEU A 8 18.46 21.33 -1.35
N PHE A 9 18.63 20.37 -0.45
CA PHE A 9 17.60 19.36 -0.15
C PHE A 9 17.53 19.05 1.36
N LEU A 10 17.29 20.09 2.15
CA LEU A 10 16.70 19.98 3.48
C LEU A 10 15.48 20.91 3.52
N VAL A 11 14.52 20.63 2.64
CA VAL A 11 13.15 21.10 2.86
C VAL A 11 12.49 20.05 3.72
N SER A 12 12.46 20.35 5.00
CA SER A 12 11.59 19.80 6.03
C SER A 12 10.23 19.36 5.45
N CYS A 13 10.07 18.04 5.27
CA CYS A 13 8.76 17.42 5.44
C CYS A 13 8.45 17.47 6.93
N VAL A 14 7.89 18.59 7.38
CA VAL A 14 6.92 18.53 8.49
C VAL A 14 5.72 17.82 7.87
N VAL A 15 5.70 16.50 7.96
CA VAL A 15 4.54 15.71 7.56
C VAL A 15 3.45 16.09 8.55
N ALA A 16 2.49 16.88 8.07
CA ALA A 16 1.30 17.18 8.82
C ALA A 16 0.63 15.85 9.17
N THR A 17 0.46 15.57 10.46
CA THR A 17 -0.38 14.49 10.97
C THR A 17 -1.80 14.76 10.46
N GLY A 18 -2.21 14.06 9.41
CA GLY A 18 -3.53 14.24 8.81
C GLY A 18 -4.57 13.67 9.75
N SER A 19 -5.32 14.53 10.45
CA SER A 19 -6.53 14.11 11.14
C SER A 19 -7.51 13.55 10.11
N THR A 20 -7.96 12.32 10.29
CA THR A 20 -9.06 11.74 9.51
C THR A 20 -10.37 12.42 9.94
N ILE A 21 -11.21 12.84 8.99
CA ILE A 21 -12.40 13.66 9.28
C ILE A 21 -13.66 12.84 9.02
N LEU A 22 -14.51 12.70 10.04
CA LEU A 22 -15.85 12.16 9.92
C LEU A 22 -16.82 13.28 9.48
N THR A 23 -17.73 12.96 8.58
CA THR A 23 -18.65 13.93 7.98
C THR A 23 -20.06 13.37 7.87
N ASP A 24 -20.97 14.15 7.30
CA ASP A 24 -22.29 13.68 6.93
C ASP A 24 -22.25 12.64 5.80
N THR A 25 -21.18 12.52 5.03
CA THR A 25 -21.04 11.52 3.95
C THR A 25 -20.14 10.35 4.33
N ASN A 26 -19.25 10.56 5.31
CA ASN A 26 -18.35 9.53 5.83
C ASN A 26 -18.59 9.30 7.33
N GLY A 27 -19.34 8.24 7.66
CA GLY A 27 -19.84 7.99 9.01
C GLY A 27 -18.99 7.05 9.86
N ALA A 28 -17.97 6.42 9.27
CA ALA A 28 -17.07 5.53 9.96
C ALA A 28 -15.64 5.70 9.45
N ILE A 29 -14.68 5.72 10.38
CA ILE A 29 -13.25 5.67 10.05
C ILE A 29 -12.64 4.63 10.95
N CYS A 30 -11.76 3.80 10.40
CA CYS A 30 -11.00 2.81 11.13
C CYS A 30 -9.51 3.02 10.88
N GLN A 31 -8.70 2.90 11.91
CA GLN A 31 -7.25 2.96 11.81
C GLN A 31 -6.61 1.94 12.73
N TRP A 32 -5.48 1.37 12.33
CA TRP A 32 -4.69 0.52 13.24
C TRP A 32 -4.02 1.40 14.31
N VAL A 33 -4.09 0.94 15.56
CA VAL A 33 -3.46 1.61 16.70
C VAL A 33 -2.61 0.62 17.49
N GLU A 34 -1.35 0.96 17.71
CA GLU A 34 -0.44 0.14 18.50
C GLU A 34 -0.47 0.58 19.98
N ALA A 35 -0.87 -0.35 20.84
CA ALA A 35 -0.96 -0.16 22.28
C ALA A 35 0.35 -0.53 22.97
N ASN A 36 0.77 0.27 23.96
CA ASN A 36 1.74 -0.20 24.95
C ASN A 36 1.08 -0.28 26.34
N PRO A 37 0.87 -1.50 26.85
CA PRO A 37 0.16 -1.69 28.12
C PRO A 37 0.87 -1.06 29.33
N ASN A 38 2.16 -0.71 29.21
CA ASN A 38 2.94 -0.14 30.31
C ASN A 38 3.02 1.39 30.31
N LYS A 39 2.66 2.07 29.20
CA LYS A 39 2.80 3.54 29.08
C LYS A 39 1.46 4.28 28.98
N GLY A 40 0.40 3.64 28.51
CA GLY A 40 -0.95 4.24 28.49
C GLY A 40 -1.09 5.47 27.58
N ASP A 41 -0.16 5.65 26.64
CA ASP A 41 -0.10 6.83 25.78
C ASP A 41 -0.91 6.70 24.47
N SER A 42 -1.38 5.49 24.15
CA SER A 42 -2.16 5.21 22.93
C SER A 42 -3.64 5.52 23.13
N TYR A 43 -4.26 6.23 22.19
CA TYR A 43 -5.67 6.59 22.28
C TYR A 43 -6.31 6.90 20.93
N VAL A 44 -7.64 6.83 20.91
CA VAL A 44 -8.49 7.43 19.88
C VAL A 44 -9.14 8.68 20.46
N LYS A 45 -9.02 9.82 19.78
CA LYS A 45 -9.58 11.09 20.23
C LYS A 45 -10.52 11.67 19.18
N LEU A 46 -11.73 12.04 19.61
CA LEU A 46 -12.68 12.83 18.83
C LEU A 46 -12.56 14.29 19.25
N LEU A 47 -12.11 15.15 18.33
CA LEU A 47 -11.95 16.58 18.58
C LEU A 47 -13.28 17.27 18.30
N VAL A 48 -13.81 17.93 19.33
CA VAL A 48 -15.13 18.59 19.27
C VAL A 48 -14.91 20.06 19.54
N ASP A 49 -15.28 20.90 18.58
CA ASP A 49 -15.38 22.34 18.78
C ASP A 49 -16.78 22.74 19.29
N ASP A 50 -16.94 24.01 19.63
CA ASP A 50 -18.21 24.53 20.16
C ASP A 50 -19.38 24.35 19.16
N THR A 51 -19.11 24.32 17.86
CA THR A 51 -20.15 24.13 16.83
C THR A 51 -20.62 22.68 16.75
N ILE A 52 -19.69 21.73 16.90
CA ILE A 52 -19.98 20.30 16.88
C ILE A 52 -20.65 19.85 18.19
N ALA A 53 -20.26 20.44 19.32
CA ALA A 53 -20.82 20.14 20.63
C ALA A 53 -22.35 20.33 20.67
N ASP A 54 -22.85 21.38 20.01
CA ASP A 54 -24.28 21.70 19.93
C ASP A 54 -25.09 20.65 19.16
N TYR A 55 -24.46 19.92 18.24
CA TYR A 55 -25.12 18.92 17.41
C TYR A 55 -25.43 17.62 18.13
N LYS A 56 -24.76 17.33 19.26
CA LYS A 56 -25.01 16.14 20.08
C LYS A 56 -25.02 14.85 19.25
N ILE A 57 -23.92 14.61 18.53
CA ILE A 57 -23.80 13.52 17.57
C ILE A 57 -23.60 12.19 18.31
N PRO A 58 -24.42 11.16 18.09
CA PRO A 58 -24.16 9.81 18.60
C PRO A 58 -22.82 9.28 18.08
N GLY A 59 -22.01 8.72 18.98
CA GLY A 59 -20.70 8.17 18.68
C GLY A 59 -20.47 6.77 19.27
N LEU A 60 -19.62 6.01 18.61
CA LEU A 60 -19.13 4.71 19.07
C LEU A 60 -17.65 4.57 18.69
N ILE A 61 -16.80 4.23 19.65
CA ILE A 61 -15.38 3.90 19.43
C ILE A 61 -15.15 2.47 19.93
N PHE A 62 -14.57 1.60 19.12
CA PHE A 62 -14.39 0.18 19.46
C PHE A 62 -13.24 -0.43 18.66
N ASN A 63 -12.70 -1.55 19.14
CA ASN A 63 -11.80 -2.38 18.34
C ASN A 63 -12.61 -3.18 17.31
N PHE A 64 -12.19 -3.18 16.05
CA PHE A 64 -12.87 -3.83 14.93
C PHE A 64 -13.24 -5.29 15.23
N TYR A 65 -12.41 -6.04 15.96
CA TYR A 65 -12.70 -7.42 16.31
C TYR A 65 -13.91 -7.56 17.25
N ASP A 66 -14.22 -6.54 18.04
CA ASP A 66 -15.37 -6.55 18.95
C ASP A 66 -16.71 -6.33 18.25
N VAL A 67 -16.72 -5.87 16.99
CA VAL A 67 -17.96 -5.66 16.23
C VAL A 67 -18.76 -6.94 16.05
N ALA A 68 -18.07 -8.08 15.99
CA ALA A 68 -18.69 -9.39 15.88
C ALA A 68 -19.50 -9.74 17.14
N ASN A 69 -19.16 -9.13 18.28
CA ASN A 69 -19.83 -9.35 19.55
C ASN A 69 -21.07 -8.46 19.72
N PHE A 70 -21.22 -7.40 18.91
CA PHE A 70 -22.39 -6.53 18.94
C PHE A 70 -23.58 -7.14 18.18
N SER A 71 -24.79 -6.93 18.71
CA SER A 71 -26.04 -7.41 18.12
C SER A 71 -26.55 -6.54 16.97
N SER A 72 -26.36 -5.22 17.08
CA SER A 72 -26.98 -4.25 16.18
C SER A 72 -25.98 -3.42 15.35
N VAL A 73 -24.71 -3.36 15.74
CA VAL A 73 -23.68 -2.59 15.03
C VAL A 73 -23.26 -3.35 13.78
N LEU A 74 -23.31 -2.68 12.62
CA LEU A 74 -22.90 -3.23 11.34
C LEU A 74 -21.39 -3.13 11.12
N MET A 75 -20.86 -4.01 10.26
CA MET A 75 -19.50 -3.91 9.74
C MET A 75 -19.31 -2.66 8.90
N VAL A 76 -18.08 -2.14 8.85
CA VAL A 76 -17.73 -0.87 8.18
C VAL A 76 -18.20 -0.81 6.74
N GLN A 77 -17.97 -1.85 5.93
CA GLN A 77 -18.38 -1.85 4.52
C GLN A 77 -19.90 -1.73 4.34
N ARG A 78 -20.67 -2.41 5.20
CA ARG A 78 -22.13 -2.36 5.15
C ARG A 78 -22.67 -1.07 5.77
N TYR A 79 -21.98 -0.58 6.80
CA TYR A 79 -22.27 0.70 7.42
C TYR A 79 -22.11 1.83 6.40
N ASP A 80 -20.97 1.93 5.73
CA ASP A 80 -20.67 2.97 4.76
C ASP A 80 -21.65 2.98 3.58
N ALA A 81 -21.96 1.80 3.05
CA ALA A 81 -22.95 1.66 1.98
C ALA A 81 -24.33 2.21 2.40
N LEU A 82 -24.80 1.84 3.59
CA LEU A 82 -26.11 2.31 4.09
C LEU A 82 -26.08 3.75 4.61
N TYR A 83 -24.93 4.22 5.09
CA TYR A 83 -24.76 5.56 5.63
C TYR A 83 -24.88 6.61 4.53
N ALA A 84 -24.34 6.35 3.34
CA ALA A 84 -24.49 7.22 2.18
C ALA A 84 -25.91 7.15 1.57
N GLU A 85 -26.51 5.96 1.54
CA GLU A 85 -27.74 5.71 0.78
C GLU A 85 -29.04 5.90 1.59
N ASN A 86 -29.09 5.46 2.85
CA ASN A 86 -30.34 5.38 3.62
C ASN A 86 -30.15 5.39 5.15
N LYS A 87 -29.77 6.56 5.68
CA LYS A 87 -29.61 6.80 7.13
C LYS A 87 -30.88 6.59 7.94
N THR A 88 -32.04 6.88 7.35
CA THR A 88 -33.36 6.75 7.97
C THR A 88 -33.72 5.31 8.34
N ASP A 89 -33.24 4.33 7.56
CA ASP A 89 -33.42 2.91 7.89
C ASP A 89 -32.29 2.35 8.76
N LEU A 90 -31.08 2.94 8.66
CA LEU A 90 -29.89 2.53 9.41
C LEU A 90 -30.01 2.85 10.91
N TYR A 91 -30.28 4.12 11.24
CA TYR A 91 -30.18 4.59 12.62
C TYR A 91 -31.19 3.97 13.59
N PRO A 92 -32.49 3.76 13.24
CA PRO A 92 -33.44 3.15 14.17
C PRO A 92 -33.07 1.73 14.60
N ARG A 93 -32.21 1.04 13.84
CA ARG A 93 -31.74 -0.31 14.16
C ARG A 93 -30.49 -0.29 15.05
N MET A 94 -29.72 0.80 14.98
CA MET A 94 -28.42 0.91 15.62
C MET A 94 -28.42 1.81 16.85
N LEU A 95 -29.39 2.72 16.99
CA LEU A 95 -29.48 3.66 18.11
C LEU A 95 -30.62 3.31 19.06
N ASP A 96 -30.38 3.46 20.35
CA ASP A 96 -31.39 3.38 21.39
C ASP A 96 -32.19 4.69 21.50
N GLY A 97 -33.19 4.71 22.40
CA GLY A 97 -34.01 5.90 22.66
C GLY A 97 -33.23 7.09 23.22
N ASP A 98 -32.04 6.86 23.79
CA ASP A 98 -31.14 7.87 24.34
C ASP A 98 -30.10 8.36 23.32
N ARG A 99 -30.23 7.94 22.05
CA ARG A 99 -29.31 8.24 20.96
C ARG A 99 -27.88 7.70 21.20
N LYS A 100 -27.77 6.51 21.79
CA LYS A 100 -26.51 5.76 21.91
C LYS A 100 -26.55 4.54 21.02
N PHE A 101 -25.38 4.05 20.62
CA PHE A 101 -25.32 2.83 19.83
C PHE A 101 -25.72 1.62 20.68
N ILE A 102 -26.58 0.77 20.13
CA ILE A 102 -27.01 -0.49 20.73
C ILE A 102 -25.86 -1.48 20.57
N VAL A 103 -25.16 -1.71 21.68
CA VAL A 103 -23.98 -2.58 21.79
C VAL A 103 -24.28 -3.75 22.72
N ASP A 104 -25.47 -4.32 22.60
CA ASP A 104 -25.84 -5.53 23.32
C ASP A 104 -25.14 -6.75 22.73
N ALA A 105 -24.94 -7.77 23.56
CA ALA A 105 -24.26 -8.99 23.15
C ALA A 105 -25.06 -9.73 22.09
N ALA A 106 -24.39 -10.10 21.00
CA ALA A 106 -24.92 -11.08 20.07
C ALA A 106 -25.17 -12.42 20.77
N GLU A 107 -26.09 -13.22 20.23
CA GLU A 107 -26.47 -14.50 20.82
C GLU A 107 -25.24 -15.41 21.06
N GLY A 108 -25.05 -15.84 22.31
CA GLY A 108 -23.92 -16.67 22.71
C GLY A 108 -22.60 -15.94 22.95
N GLN A 109 -22.55 -14.61 22.82
CA GLN A 109 -21.36 -13.80 23.06
C GLN A 109 -21.41 -13.06 24.40
N SER A 110 -20.25 -12.62 24.88
CA SER A 110 -20.14 -11.74 26.05
C SER A 110 -19.45 -10.45 25.66
N ILE A 111 -19.92 -9.32 26.19
CA ILE A 111 -19.36 -8.01 25.90
C ILE A 111 -18.61 -7.45 27.09
N ASN A 112 -17.38 -6.99 26.85
CA ASN A 112 -16.62 -6.22 27.83
C ASN A 112 -16.80 -4.72 27.58
N LYS A 113 -17.49 -4.04 28.50
CA LYS A 113 -17.77 -2.59 28.42
C LYS A 113 -16.52 -1.71 28.49
N SER A 114 -15.36 -2.24 28.89
CA SER A 114 -14.11 -1.48 28.89
C SER A 114 -13.44 -1.40 27.51
N LYS A 115 -13.88 -2.20 26.53
CA LYS A 115 -13.25 -2.29 25.21
C LYS A 115 -13.83 -1.33 24.16
N PHE A 116 -14.88 -0.60 24.51
CA PHE A 116 -15.50 0.38 23.64
C PHE A 116 -16.03 1.58 24.42
N TRP A 117 -16.31 2.65 23.71
CA TRP A 117 -17.03 3.81 24.22
C TRP A 117 -18.26 4.06 23.35
N THR A 118 -19.41 4.33 23.97
CA THR A 118 -20.60 4.81 23.25
C THR A 118 -21.25 5.95 24.03
N GLY A 119 -21.75 6.94 23.31
CA GLY A 119 -22.38 8.09 23.93
C GLY A 119 -22.74 9.17 22.93
N VAL A 120 -23.19 10.30 23.46
CA VAL A 120 -23.36 11.53 22.71
C VAL A 120 -22.04 12.29 22.73
N ILE A 121 -21.57 12.72 21.56
CA ILE A 121 -20.40 13.55 21.36
C ILE A 121 -20.84 15.00 21.56
N ASP A 122 -20.67 15.49 22.79
CA ASP A 122 -20.96 16.88 23.20
C ASP A 122 -19.70 17.62 23.71
N LYS A 123 -18.57 16.93 23.76
CA LYS A 123 -17.27 17.42 24.17
C LYS A 123 -16.18 16.50 23.63
N GLU A 124 -14.93 16.92 23.75
CA GLU A 124 -13.78 16.08 23.39
C GLU A 124 -13.85 14.72 24.10
N ILE A 125 -13.73 13.65 23.30
CA ILE A 125 -13.73 12.27 23.80
C ILE A 125 -12.34 11.70 23.58
N THR A 126 -11.75 11.13 24.63
CA THR A 126 -10.50 10.37 24.55
C THR A 126 -10.75 8.95 25.02
N PHE A 127 -10.58 7.99 24.13
CA PHE A 127 -10.72 6.57 24.40
C PHE A 127 -9.32 5.91 24.48
N PRO A 128 -8.91 5.38 25.64
CA PRO A 128 -7.60 4.77 25.79
C PRO A 128 -7.53 3.42 25.08
N VAL A 129 -6.47 3.21 24.31
CA VAL A 129 -6.21 1.97 23.59
C VAL A 129 -5.28 1.09 24.44
N THR A 130 -5.78 -0.08 24.85
CA THR A 130 -5.09 -1.00 25.78
C THR A 130 -4.53 -2.25 25.11
N GLU A 131 -5.03 -2.60 23.92
CA GLU A 131 -4.62 -3.73 23.10
C GLU A 131 -4.38 -3.21 21.68
N SER A 132 -3.31 -3.64 21.01
CA SER A 132 -3.07 -3.22 19.62
C SER A 132 -4.15 -3.79 18.70
N GLY A 133 -4.59 -3.00 17.72
CA GLY A 133 -5.60 -3.45 16.76
C GLY A 133 -6.19 -2.34 15.91
N PHE A 134 -7.08 -2.70 14.98
CA PHE A 134 -7.90 -1.74 14.26
C PHE A 134 -8.95 -1.15 15.17
N TYR A 135 -8.93 0.16 15.37
CA TYR A 135 -9.96 0.89 16.10
C TYR A 135 -10.82 1.69 15.14
N CYS A 136 -12.13 1.60 15.32
CA CYS A 136 -13.11 2.28 14.49
C CYS A 136 -13.87 3.33 15.32
N ALA A 137 -14.09 4.49 14.71
CA ALA A 137 -14.96 5.54 15.22
C ALA A 137 -16.18 5.69 14.30
N TYR A 138 -17.37 5.42 14.81
CA TYR A 138 -18.64 5.51 14.09
C TYR A 138 -19.45 6.68 14.63
N ILE A 139 -20.18 7.36 13.74
CA ILE A 139 -21.10 8.44 14.09
C ILE A 139 -22.43 8.32 13.37
N ALA A 140 -23.50 8.74 14.04
CA ALA A 140 -24.86 8.72 13.47
C ALA A 140 -25.56 10.09 13.63
N PRO A 141 -25.08 11.15 12.93
CA PRO A 141 -25.64 12.50 13.01
C PRO A 141 -27.07 12.57 12.44
N ASP A 142 -27.92 13.42 13.02
CA ASP A 142 -29.27 13.72 12.52
C ASP A 142 -29.20 14.35 11.11
N PRO A 143 -29.72 13.66 10.06
CA PRO A 143 -29.51 14.06 8.67
C PRO A 143 -30.28 15.34 8.29
N ILE A 144 -31.30 15.70 9.08
CA ILE A 144 -32.12 16.89 8.82
C ILE A 144 -31.54 18.11 9.50
N LYS A 145 -30.90 17.92 10.67
CA LYS A 145 -30.45 19.03 11.52
C LYS A 145 -29.00 19.45 11.30
N ILE A 146 -28.15 18.57 10.75
CA ILE A 146 -26.71 18.74 10.78
C ILE A 146 -26.08 18.50 9.38
N PRO A 147 -26.37 19.37 8.38
CA PRO A 147 -25.64 19.31 7.12
C PRO A 147 -24.22 19.88 7.29
N ASN A 148 -23.22 19.24 6.67
CA ASN A 148 -21.85 19.76 6.50
C ASN A 148 -21.07 20.03 7.80
N PHE A 149 -21.11 19.12 8.78
CA PHE A 149 -20.16 19.15 9.89
C PHE A 149 -18.88 18.36 9.54
N GLU A 150 -17.78 18.73 10.19
CA GLU A 150 -16.51 18.03 10.10
C GLU A 150 -16.08 17.67 11.52
N LEU A 151 -16.02 16.39 11.85
CA LEU A 151 -15.59 15.89 13.15
C LEU A 151 -14.20 15.22 13.00
N PRO A 152 -13.11 15.88 13.40
CA PRO A 152 -11.79 15.28 13.33
C PRO A 152 -11.62 14.15 14.33
N VAL A 153 -11.07 13.05 13.85
CA VAL A 153 -10.65 11.88 14.64
C VAL A 153 -9.13 11.78 14.59
N TYR A 154 -8.53 11.59 15.75
CA TYR A 154 -7.11 11.46 15.93
C TYR A 154 -6.77 10.12 16.56
N TYR A 155 -5.99 9.31 15.85
CA TYR A 155 -5.44 8.07 16.34
C TYR A 155 -3.99 8.31 16.75
N ARG A 156 -3.65 7.87 17.97
CA ARG A 156 -2.30 7.98 18.51
C ARG A 156 -1.82 6.63 18.98
N ASP A 157 -0.67 6.24 18.45
CA ASP A 157 0.04 5.04 18.84
C ASP A 157 0.99 5.32 20.00
N TYR A 158 1.52 4.23 20.55
CA TYR A 158 2.53 4.30 21.59
C TYR A 158 3.81 5.03 21.12
N TYR A 159 4.20 4.86 19.85
CA TYR A 159 5.40 5.50 19.29
C TYR A 159 5.16 6.94 18.79
N GLY A 160 3.90 7.38 18.70
CA GLY A 160 3.51 8.68 18.13
C GLY A 160 2.24 8.56 17.29
N SER A 161 1.80 9.64 16.64
CA SER A 161 0.77 9.55 15.60
C SER A 161 1.49 9.34 14.28
N LEU A 162 1.57 8.08 13.86
CA LEU A 162 2.05 7.71 12.54
C LEU A 162 0.81 7.49 11.66
N GLY A 163 0.81 8.03 10.44
CA GLY A 163 -0.30 7.79 9.50
C GLY A 163 -0.25 6.35 9.00
N ASP A 164 -1.35 5.81 8.46
CA ASP A 164 -1.42 4.42 7.95
C ASP A 164 -0.29 4.03 6.98
N HIS A 165 0.28 4.99 6.26
CA HIS A 165 1.42 4.74 5.37
C HIS A 165 2.73 4.39 6.09
N ASP A 166 2.86 4.70 7.38
CA ASP A 166 4.04 4.43 8.19
C ASP A 166 3.99 3.05 8.88
N TYR A 167 2.80 2.43 9.01
CA TYR A 167 2.66 1.08 9.59
C TYR A 167 3.30 -0.03 8.75
N LEU A 168 3.47 0.20 7.44
CA LEU A 168 4.19 -0.71 6.54
C LEU A 168 5.68 -0.91 6.92
N TYR A 169 6.22 -0.13 7.88
CA TYR A 169 7.64 -0.11 8.20
C TYR A 169 8.06 -0.79 9.50
N GLU A 170 7.17 -0.94 10.49
CA GLU A 170 7.59 -1.34 11.85
C GLU A 170 7.40 -2.83 12.20
N GLU A 171 6.50 -3.57 11.55
CA GLU A 171 6.22 -4.97 11.93
C GLU A 171 7.18 -6.04 11.39
N PHE A 172 8.23 -5.68 10.65
CA PHE A 172 9.19 -6.67 10.11
C PHE A 172 10.45 -6.84 10.99
N PRO A 173 10.65 -8.00 11.66
CA PRO A 173 11.65 -8.18 12.71
C PRO A 173 13.08 -8.45 12.21
N SER A 174 13.50 -7.87 11.07
CA SER A 174 14.91 -7.99 10.67
C SER A 174 15.52 -6.67 10.20
N GLU A 175 16.63 -6.28 10.84
CA GLU A 175 17.42 -5.10 10.46
C GLU A 175 17.89 -5.15 8.99
N TRP A 176 17.96 -6.35 8.40
CA TRP A 176 18.25 -6.54 6.99
C TRP A 176 17.09 -6.09 6.10
N PHE A 177 15.83 -6.42 6.46
CA PHE A 177 14.63 -5.96 5.77
C PHE A 177 14.50 -4.43 5.87
N ARG A 178 14.68 -3.83 7.05
CA ARG A 178 14.61 -2.36 7.21
C ARG A 178 15.57 -1.59 6.30
N ARG A 179 16.77 -2.16 6.02
CA ARG A 179 17.74 -1.58 5.08
C ARG A 179 17.38 -1.79 3.62
N THR A 180 16.78 -2.93 3.26
CA THR A 180 16.38 -3.21 1.86
C THR A 180 15.04 -2.56 1.52
N THR A 181 14.02 -2.65 2.37
CA THR A 181 12.67 -2.15 2.12
C THR A 181 12.60 -0.63 2.23
N GLY A 182 13.35 0.00 3.15
CA GLY A 182 13.51 1.46 3.17
C GLY A 182 14.16 2.01 1.89
N PHE A 183 15.12 1.28 1.31
CA PHE A 183 15.70 1.64 0.02
C PHE A 183 14.70 1.45 -1.14
N LEU A 184 13.91 0.37 -1.11
CA LEU A 184 12.90 0.08 -2.12
C LEU A 184 11.71 1.05 -2.09
N LEU A 185 11.28 1.49 -0.90
CA LEU A 185 10.18 2.44 -0.73
C LEU A 185 10.61 3.87 -1.05
N VAL A 186 11.85 4.29 -0.74
CA VAL A 186 12.38 5.55 -1.26
C VAL A 186 12.40 5.52 -2.79
N THR A 187 12.79 4.40 -3.41
CA THR A 187 12.70 4.28 -4.89
C THR A 187 11.27 4.20 -5.40
N GLY A 188 10.34 3.63 -4.63
CA GLY A 188 8.91 3.50 -4.96
C GLY A 188 8.15 4.82 -4.86
N ILE A 189 8.43 5.64 -3.83
CA ILE A 189 7.87 6.99 -3.63
C ILE A 189 8.44 7.96 -4.68
N ILE A 190 9.74 7.84 -5.00
CA ILE A 190 10.33 8.57 -6.14
C ILE A 190 9.61 8.19 -7.45
N LYS A 191 9.23 6.91 -7.60
CA LYS A 191 8.46 6.41 -8.74
C LYS A 191 7.01 6.87 -8.77
N SER A 192 6.32 6.91 -7.63
CA SER A 192 4.91 7.34 -7.55
C SER A 192 4.78 8.84 -7.80
N LEU A 193 5.77 9.64 -7.41
CA LEU A 193 5.89 11.05 -7.79
C LEU A 193 6.31 11.25 -9.26
N SER A 194 6.89 10.24 -9.91
CA SER A 194 7.33 10.28 -11.31
C SER A 194 6.38 9.62 -12.31
N VAL A 195 5.18 9.16 -11.91
CA VAL A 195 4.21 8.49 -12.81
C VAL A 195 3.84 9.35 -14.04
N GLY A 196 3.94 10.68 -13.94
CA GLY A 196 3.79 11.60 -15.09
C GLY A 196 5.06 11.83 -15.93
N TRP A 197 6.25 11.56 -15.37
CA TRP A 197 7.56 11.78 -15.98
C TRP A 197 8.26 10.49 -16.46
N ASP A 198 7.79 9.32 -16.07
CA ASP A 198 8.39 8.05 -16.47
C ASP A 198 8.29 7.83 -17.99
N TYR A 199 7.13 8.11 -18.58
CA TYR A 199 6.94 8.02 -20.03
C TYR A 199 7.87 8.93 -20.85
N PRO A 200 8.03 10.24 -20.55
CA PRO A 200 8.97 11.06 -21.29
C PRO A 200 10.43 10.67 -21.06
N ILE A 201 10.82 10.22 -19.85
CA ILE A 201 12.18 9.74 -19.58
C ILE A 201 12.47 8.46 -20.37
N GLU A 202 11.54 7.52 -20.41
CA GLU A 202 11.67 6.30 -21.23
C GLU A 202 11.72 6.62 -22.73
N CYS A 203 10.91 7.57 -23.21
CA CYS A 203 10.97 8.06 -24.59
C CYS A 203 12.35 8.66 -24.91
N ILE A 204 12.92 9.48 -24.01
CA ILE A 204 14.26 10.05 -24.19
C ILE A 204 15.31 8.92 -24.24
N TRP A 205 15.24 7.95 -23.34
CA TRP A 205 16.13 6.79 -23.36
C TRP A 205 15.98 5.95 -24.63
N PHE A 206 14.76 5.77 -25.13
CA PHE A 206 14.48 5.11 -26.40
C PHE A 206 15.13 5.85 -27.58
N LEU A 207 15.00 7.17 -27.64
CA LEU A 207 15.61 7.98 -28.69
C LEU A 207 17.15 7.96 -28.60
N LEU A 208 17.71 8.00 -27.39
CA LEU A 208 19.15 7.89 -27.17
C LEU A 208 19.67 6.51 -27.61
N THR A 209 18.99 5.42 -27.26
CA THR A 209 19.40 4.06 -27.68
C THR A 209 19.34 3.89 -29.19
N LEU A 210 18.33 4.46 -29.87
CA LEU A 210 18.27 4.51 -31.34
C LEU A 210 19.43 5.31 -31.93
N LYS A 211 19.73 6.50 -31.39
CA LYS A 211 20.85 7.33 -31.85
C LYS A 211 22.17 6.58 -31.71
N PHE A 212 22.45 6.03 -30.53
CA PHE A 212 23.65 5.23 -30.28
C PHE A 212 23.71 4.00 -31.19
N TYR A 213 22.57 3.37 -31.50
CA TYR A 213 22.51 2.25 -32.43
C TYR A 213 22.98 2.67 -33.84
N PHE A 214 22.46 3.77 -34.39
CA PHE A 214 22.85 4.26 -35.71
C PHE A 214 24.32 4.71 -35.76
N ASP A 215 24.78 5.43 -34.74
CA ASP A 215 26.19 5.85 -34.62
C ASP A 215 27.14 4.65 -34.57
N THR A 216 26.79 3.64 -33.79
CA THR A 216 27.60 2.41 -33.67
C THR A 216 27.60 1.62 -34.97
N LYS A 217 26.43 1.50 -35.64
CA LYS A 217 26.34 0.87 -36.96
C LYS A 217 27.25 1.55 -37.99
N LYS A 218 27.28 2.89 -37.99
CA LYS A 218 28.16 3.68 -38.87
C LYS A 218 29.64 3.40 -38.57
N LYS A 219 30.05 3.42 -37.29
CA LYS A 219 31.43 3.11 -36.88
C LYS A 219 31.86 1.69 -37.29
N ILE A 220 31.00 0.69 -37.09
CA ILE A 220 31.28 -0.69 -37.50
C ILE A 220 31.49 -0.79 -39.01
N SER A 221 30.71 -0.05 -39.82
CA SER A 221 30.84 -0.08 -41.28
C SER A 221 32.16 0.48 -41.82
N ALA A 222 32.82 1.35 -41.04
CA ALA A 222 34.09 1.99 -41.40
C ALA A 222 35.34 1.13 -41.11
N VAL A 223 35.19 0.00 -40.41
CA VAL A 223 36.30 -0.89 -40.04
C VAL A 223 36.87 -1.58 -41.29
N PRO A 224 38.17 -1.44 -41.64
CA PRO A 224 38.71 -1.90 -42.93
C PRO A 224 38.68 -3.43 -43.11
N ASP A 225 38.94 -4.21 -42.05
CA ASP A 225 38.94 -5.68 -42.07
C ASP A 225 37.52 -6.25 -42.29
N ILE A 226 37.34 -7.00 -43.39
CA ILE A 226 36.05 -7.56 -43.82
C ILE A 226 35.56 -8.66 -42.88
N GLU A 227 36.45 -9.53 -42.39
CA GLU A 227 36.07 -10.66 -41.55
C GLU A 227 35.70 -10.18 -40.15
N TYR A 228 36.57 -9.36 -39.55
CA TYR A 228 36.30 -8.73 -38.26
C TYR A 228 35.03 -7.87 -38.29
N ARG A 229 34.78 -7.14 -39.39
CA ARG A 229 33.54 -6.35 -39.57
C ARG A 229 32.29 -7.23 -39.60
N LYS A 230 32.30 -8.38 -40.28
CA LYS A 230 31.15 -9.31 -40.32
C LYS A 230 30.83 -9.84 -38.93
N GLN A 231 31.85 -10.20 -38.17
CA GLN A 231 31.70 -10.71 -36.81
C GLN A 231 31.17 -9.62 -35.86
N LEU A 232 31.75 -8.42 -35.91
CA LEU A 232 31.33 -7.27 -35.09
C LEU A 232 29.87 -6.89 -35.39
N ARG A 233 29.48 -6.89 -36.67
CA ARG A 233 28.08 -6.66 -37.08
C ARG A 233 27.13 -7.73 -36.54
N SER A 234 27.54 -9.00 -36.52
CA SER A 234 26.73 -10.10 -35.98
C SER A 234 26.54 -9.98 -34.47
N ALA A 235 27.63 -9.72 -33.73
CA ALA A 235 27.57 -9.50 -32.28
C ALA A 235 26.69 -8.30 -31.95
N PHE A 236 26.90 -7.18 -32.64
CA PHE A 236 26.09 -5.97 -32.48
C PHE A 236 24.60 -6.20 -32.72
N ARG A 237 24.22 -6.89 -33.81
CA ARG A 237 22.81 -7.21 -34.10
C ARG A 237 22.18 -8.05 -32.99
N LYS A 238 22.93 -9.02 -32.45
CA LYS A 238 22.45 -9.87 -31.34
C LYS A 238 22.30 -9.10 -30.04
N THR A 239 23.25 -8.21 -29.71
CA THR A 239 23.14 -7.39 -28.50
C THR A 239 22.01 -6.39 -28.60
N THR A 240 21.81 -5.75 -29.76
CA THR A 240 20.65 -4.87 -29.97
C THR A 240 19.36 -5.64 -29.78
N LEU A 241 19.24 -6.84 -30.37
CA LEU A 241 18.06 -7.67 -30.19
C LEU A 241 17.83 -8.04 -28.73
N ALA A 242 18.88 -8.40 -27.98
CA ALA A 242 18.76 -8.71 -26.55
C ALA A 242 18.24 -7.51 -25.74
N ILE A 243 18.76 -6.30 -25.99
CA ILE A 243 18.34 -5.07 -25.30
C ILE A 243 16.84 -4.78 -25.51
N TRP A 244 16.31 -5.05 -26.71
CA TRP A 244 14.90 -4.79 -27.01
C TRP A 244 13.96 -5.91 -26.58
N VAL A 245 14.37 -7.17 -26.76
CA VAL A 245 13.49 -8.32 -26.60
C VAL A 245 13.39 -8.76 -25.13
N ILE A 246 14.48 -8.70 -24.36
CA ILE A 246 14.48 -9.15 -22.96
C ILE A 246 13.48 -8.36 -22.11
N PRO A 247 13.45 -7.01 -22.13
CA PRO A 247 12.46 -6.25 -21.36
C PRO A 247 11.03 -6.62 -21.73
N ILE A 248 10.72 -6.82 -23.01
CA ILE A 248 9.38 -7.19 -23.47
C ILE A 248 8.99 -8.56 -22.91
N ILE A 249 9.87 -9.56 -23.02
CA ILE A 249 9.59 -10.91 -22.51
C ILE A 249 9.41 -10.88 -20.99
N VAL A 250 10.32 -10.22 -20.27
CA VAL A 250 10.26 -10.18 -18.80
C VAL A 250 9.02 -9.42 -18.34
N ASN A 251 8.75 -8.22 -18.86
CA ASN A 251 7.56 -7.44 -18.48
C ASN A 251 6.24 -8.08 -18.94
N SER A 252 6.24 -8.96 -19.95
CA SER A 252 5.03 -9.66 -20.39
C SER A 252 4.80 -10.98 -19.65
N VAL A 253 5.85 -11.70 -19.27
CA VAL A 253 5.73 -13.04 -18.67
C VAL A 253 5.76 -12.96 -17.14
N PHE A 254 6.60 -12.08 -16.58
CA PHE A 254 6.83 -12.01 -15.14
C PHE A 254 5.58 -11.60 -14.36
N PRO A 255 4.81 -10.56 -14.74
CA PRO A 255 3.59 -10.20 -13.99
C PRO A 255 2.54 -11.32 -13.99
N PHE A 256 2.43 -12.09 -15.08
CA PHE A 256 1.49 -13.21 -15.15
C PHE A 256 1.91 -14.36 -14.23
N VAL A 257 3.19 -14.74 -14.23
CA VAL A 257 3.69 -15.82 -13.38
C VAL A 257 3.71 -15.41 -11.91
N PHE A 258 4.24 -14.23 -11.62
CA PHE A 258 4.37 -13.73 -10.25
C PHE A 258 3.02 -13.35 -9.66
N GLY A 259 2.16 -12.66 -10.43
CA GLY A 259 0.80 -12.34 -10.00
C GLY A 259 -0.02 -13.60 -9.75
N GLY A 260 0.03 -14.58 -10.65
CA GLY A 260 -0.64 -15.87 -10.44
C GLY A 260 -0.15 -16.62 -9.21
N LEU A 261 1.17 -16.60 -8.96
CA LEU A 261 1.75 -17.21 -7.75
C LEU A 261 1.36 -16.46 -6.47
N ALA A 262 1.40 -15.13 -6.49
CA ALA A 262 1.01 -14.30 -5.35
C ALA A 262 -0.46 -14.52 -4.98
N THR A 263 -1.36 -14.49 -5.98
CA THR A 263 -2.78 -14.80 -5.77
C THR A 263 -2.99 -16.23 -5.30
N TYR A 264 -2.20 -17.20 -5.79
CA TYR A 264 -2.28 -18.58 -5.31
C TYR A 264 -1.87 -18.70 -3.84
N ILE A 265 -0.77 -18.05 -3.43
CA ILE A 265 -0.30 -18.06 -2.04
C ILE A 265 -1.33 -17.37 -1.14
N ALA A 266 -1.83 -16.20 -1.54
CA ALA A 266 -2.85 -15.47 -0.77
C ALA A 266 -4.13 -16.28 -0.57
N ASN A 267 -4.49 -17.15 -1.52
CA ASN A 267 -5.66 -18.02 -1.41
C ASN A 267 -5.41 -19.33 -0.63
N GLN A 268 -4.16 -19.74 -0.41
CA GLN A 268 -3.85 -20.97 0.35
C GLN A 268 -4.05 -20.78 1.85
N ASP A 269 -3.90 -19.55 2.35
CA ASP A 269 -3.99 -19.24 3.78
C ASP A 269 -5.42 -18.91 4.24
N ILE A 270 -6.44 -19.12 3.41
CA ILE A 270 -7.84 -18.97 3.81
C ILE A 270 -8.25 -20.27 4.55
N PRO A 271 -8.32 -20.30 5.90
CA PRO A 271 -8.76 -21.48 6.62
C PRO A 271 -10.17 -21.89 6.16
N GLU A 272 -10.35 -23.18 5.89
CA GLU A 272 -11.68 -23.76 5.65
C GLU A 272 -12.60 -23.41 6.83
N THR A 273 -13.73 -22.79 6.53
CA THR A 273 -14.67 -22.20 7.50
C THR A 273 -15.55 -23.26 8.18
N ASP A 274 -14.92 -24.28 8.74
CA ASP A 274 -15.59 -25.44 9.33
C ASP A 274 -15.78 -25.30 10.86
N GLY A 275 -15.39 -24.16 11.43
CA GLY A 275 -15.45 -23.86 12.86
C GLY A 275 -16.79 -23.27 13.34
N PRO A 276 -16.94 -23.02 14.66
CA PRO A 276 -18.13 -22.42 15.29
C PRO A 276 -18.50 -21.01 14.80
N PHE A 277 -17.71 -20.47 13.88
CA PHE A 277 -17.84 -19.17 13.23
C PHE A 277 -18.64 -19.20 11.91
N ALA A 278 -19.15 -20.36 11.50
CA ALA A 278 -19.96 -20.56 10.28
C ALA A 278 -21.25 -19.71 10.21
N THR A 279 -21.67 -19.06 11.30
CA THR A 279 -22.87 -18.23 11.36
C THR A 279 -22.69 -16.82 10.79
N ARG A 280 -21.46 -16.37 10.49
CA ARG A 280 -21.20 -15.04 9.91
C ARG A 280 -20.19 -15.06 8.73
N PRO A 281 -20.50 -15.76 7.62
CA PRO A 281 -19.58 -15.93 6.48
C PRO A 281 -19.16 -14.59 5.84
N ILE A 282 -20.03 -13.58 5.86
CA ILE A 282 -19.75 -12.25 5.31
C ILE A 282 -18.65 -11.54 6.08
N LEU A 283 -18.59 -11.73 7.41
CA LEU A 283 -17.58 -11.09 8.28
C LEU A 283 -16.16 -11.57 7.92
N TYR A 284 -16.02 -12.87 7.68
CA TYR A 284 -14.75 -13.48 7.32
C TYR A 284 -14.34 -13.16 5.90
N GLN A 285 -15.28 -13.18 4.95
CA GLN A 285 -14.99 -12.79 3.57
C GLN A 285 -14.48 -11.35 3.48
N SER A 286 -15.08 -10.44 4.26
CA SER A 286 -14.63 -9.05 4.35
C SER A 286 -13.23 -8.90 4.95
N TYR A 287 -12.91 -9.70 5.97
CA TYR A 287 -11.58 -9.72 6.59
C TYR A 287 -10.52 -10.22 5.61
N PHE A 288 -10.75 -11.39 5.01
CA PHE A 288 -9.82 -11.97 4.03
C PHE A 288 -9.69 -11.11 2.79
N ALA A 289 -10.75 -10.41 2.36
CA ALA A 289 -10.67 -9.48 1.24
C ALA A 289 -9.72 -8.32 1.57
N MET A 290 -9.86 -7.68 2.73
CA MET A 290 -9.01 -6.57 3.15
C MET A 290 -7.56 -7.01 3.32
N GLU A 291 -7.33 -8.13 4.01
CA GLU A 291 -5.99 -8.70 4.16
C GLU A 291 -5.40 -9.10 2.80
N SER A 292 -6.19 -9.68 1.89
CA SER A 292 -5.71 -10.06 0.57
C SER A 292 -5.32 -8.86 -0.29
N ASP A 293 -6.06 -7.75 -0.19
CA ASP A 293 -5.75 -6.52 -0.93
C ASP A 293 -4.42 -5.92 -0.47
N GLU A 294 -4.16 -5.91 0.86
CA GLU A 294 -2.88 -5.48 1.43
C GLU A 294 -1.72 -6.36 0.93
N TRP A 295 -1.87 -7.69 0.97
CA TRP A 295 -0.86 -8.60 0.44
C TRP A 295 -0.61 -8.40 -1.05
N VAL A 296 -1.67 -8.21 -1.84
CA VAL A 296 -1.55 -7.95 -3.28
C VAL A 296 -0.78 -6.67 -3.56
N GLU A 297 -0.97 -5.61 -2.77
CA GLU A 297 -0.21 -4.37 -2.91
C GLU A 297 1.28 -4.57 -2.60
N ILE A 298 1.60 -5.21 -1.47
CA ILE A 298 2.98 -5.51 -1.06
C ILE A 298 3.68 -6.38 -2.11
N TYR A 299 3.03 -7.45 -2.56
CA TYR A 299 3.56 -8.31 -3.62
C TYR A 299 3.65 -7.59 -4.97
N GLY A 300 2.76 -6.65 -5.26
CA GLY A 300 2.82 -5.81 -6.44
C GLY A 300 4.09 -4.97 -6.48
N ILE A 301 4.40 -4.28 -5.37
CA ILE A 301 5.61 -3.45 -5.23
C ILE A 301 6.87 -4.31 -5.34
N LEU A 302 6.94 -5.42 -4.58
CA LEU A 302 8.07 -6.35 -4.64
C LEU A 302 8.24 -6.96 -6.04
N GLY A 303 7.15 -7.35 -6.67
CA GLY A 303 7.12 -7.89 -8.01
C GLY A 303 7.68 -6.90 -9.04
N GLN A 304 7.30 -5.63 -8.95
CA GLN A 304 7.81 -4.59 -9.83
C GLN A 304 9.33 -4.40 -9.68
N VAL A 305 9.82 -4.33 -8.44
CA VAL A 305 11.25 -4.21 -8.14
C VAL A 305 12.04 -5.40 -8.69
N LEU A 306 11.54 -6.63 -8.46
CA LEU A 306 12.18 -7.85 -8.95
C LEU A 306 12.20 -7.91 -10.48
N CYS A 307 11.11 -7.48 -11.13
CA CYS A 307 11.01 -7.42 -12.58
C CYS A 307 12.10 -6.53 -13.18
N GLU A 308 12.28 -5.32 -12.65
CA GLU A 308 13.34 -4.41 -13.11
C GLU A 308 14.74 -4.97 -12.90
N TRP A 309 14.96 -5.60 -11.75
CA TRP A 309 16.24 -6.21 -11.44
C TRP A 309 16.56 -7.35 -12.41
N MET A 310 15.58 -8.21 -12.69
CA MET A 310 15.70 -9.28 -13.68
C MET A 310 15.99 -8.76 -15.08
N VAL A 311 15.30 -7.71 -15.54
CA VAL A 311 15.57 -7.10 -16.85
C VAL A 311 17.03 -6.68 -16.96
N LYS A 312 17.55 -5.99 -15.94
CA LYS A 312 18.95 -5.51 -15.92
C LYS A 312 19.94 -6.68 -15.92
N VAL A 313 19.76 -7.64 -15.02
CA VAL A 313 20.66 -8.80 -14.88
C VAL A 313 20.68 -9.64 -16.15
N LEU A 314 19.51 -9.97 -16.71
CA LEU A 314 19.40 -10.77 -17.93
C LEU A 314 19.98 -10.04 -19.15
N THR A 315 19.75 -8.73 -19.26
CA THR A 315 20.29 -7.94 -20.37
C THR A 315 21.81 -7.86 -20.30
N ILE A 316 22.38 -7.54 -19.12
CA ILE A 316 23.83 -7.48 -18.92
C ILE A 316 24.46 -8.85 -19.17
N GLY A 317 23.88 -9.92 -18.62
CA GLY A 317 24.35 -11.29 -18.81
C GLY A 317 24.32 -11.73 -20.27
N ALA A 318 23.24 -11.42 -21.00
CA ALA A 318 23.11 -11.73 -22.42
C ALA A 318 24.14 -10.97 -23.26
N ILE A 319 24.32 -9.66 -23.01
CA ILE A 319 25.33 -8.85 -23.69
C ILE A 319 26.72 -9.44 -23.44
N TYR A 320 27.08 -9.68 -22.18
CA TYR A 320 28.37 -10.25 -21.80
C TYR A 320 28.62 -11.58 -22.52
N TRP A 321 27.64 -12.49 -22.51
CA TRP A 321 27.75 -13.80 -23.15
C TRP A 321 27.92 -13.69 -24.67
N ILE A 322 27.18 -12.80 -25.34
CA ILE A 322 27.31 -12.54 -26.78
C ILE A 322 28.72 -12.08 -27.13
N TRP A 323 29.29 -11.15 -26.36
CA TRP A 323 30.62 -10.60 -26.61
C TRP A 323 31.74 -11.60 -26.30
N VAL A 324 31.68 -12.30 -25.16
CA VAL A 324 32.67 -13.32 -24.80
C VAL A 324 32.71 -14.40 -25.88
N ARG A 325 31.55 -14.93 -26.28
CA ARG A 325 31.47 -15.97 -27.31
C ARG A 325 31.97 -15.48 -28.67
N SER A 326 31.77 -14.21 -28.99
CA SER A 326 32.37 -13.60 -30.19
C SER A 326 33.90 -13.63 -30.11
N ASN A 327 34.48 -13.11 -29.02
CA ASN A 327 35.94 -13.06 -28.86
C ASN A 327 36.60 -14.44 -28.87
N THR A 328 35.97 -15.47 -28.30
CA THR A 328 36.52 -16.83 -28.32
C THR A 328 36.60 -17.40 -29.73
N LYS A 329 35.65 -17.10 -30.61
CA LYS A 329 35.69 -17.52 -32.02
C LYS A 329 36.85 -16.87 -32.76
N GLN A 330 37.12 -15.59 -32.50
CA GLN A 330 38.22 -14.86 -33.13
C GLN A 330 39.58 -15.48 -32.77
N LYS A 331 39.82 -15.74 -31.47
CA LYS A 331 41.07 -16.39 -31.02
C LYS A 331 41.27 -17.79 -31.59
N ARG A 332 40.18 -18.49 -31.95
CA ARG A 332 40.24 -19.81 -32.57
C ARG A 332 40.63 -19.72 -34.05
N ASN A 333 40.06 -18.78 -34.79
CA ASN A 333 40.38 -18.59 -36.21
C ASN A 333 41.84 -18.15 -36.41
N GLN A 334 42.36 -17.25 -35.56
CA GLN A 334 43.76 -16.80 -35.61
C GLN A 334 44.81 -17.86 -35.25
N LYS A 335 44.41 -19.01 -34.71
CA LYS A 335 45.33 -20.13 -34.38
C LYS A 335 45.42 -21.18 -35.49
N ILE A 336 44.55 -21.09 -36.50
CA ILE A 336 44.45 -22.07 -37.58
C ILE A 336 45.15 -21.55 -38.85
N GLU A 337 45.38 -20.24 -38.94
CA GLU A 337 46.34 -19.60 -39.85
C GLU A 337 47.73 -19.57 -39.24
#